data_AF-A0A919C4Q8-F1
#
_entry.id   AF-A0A919C4Q8-F1
#
_cell.length_a   1.000
_cell.length_b   1.000
_cell.length_c   1.000
_cell.angle_alpha   90.00
_cell.angle_beta   90.00
_cell.angle_gamma   90.00
#
_symmetry.space_group_name_H-M   'P 1'
#
loop_
_entity.id
_entity.type
_entity.pdbx_description
1 polymer ?
#
loop_
_entity_poly.entity_id
_entity_poly.type
_entity_poly.pdbx_seq_one_letter_code
_entity_poly.pdbx_strand_id
1 'polypeptide(L)'
;MASDELWLWHSGSPLTLVHAAQPDDADGVRGVLGPDHAAGQSLWAAVPAGRWQSAEAEGPLPALLTCVVAPGFTWSDFTLHRG
;
A
#
# COMPACT_ATOMS: atom_id res chain seq x y z
N MET A 1 0.25 -7.20 -9.39
CA MET A 1 1.60 -7.19 -9.98
C MET A 1 2.32 -8.48 -9.63
N ALA A 2 3.30 -8.90 -10.42
CA ALA A 2 4.12 -10.10 -10.13
C ALA A 2 5.37 -9.81 -9.25
N SER A 3 5.48 -8.59 -8.73
CA SER A 3 6.59 -8.11 -7.91
C SER A 3 6.11 -7.69 -6.54
N ASP A 4 7.00 -7.76 -5.55
CA ASP A 4 6.77 -7.14 -4.25
C ASP A 4 6.86 -5.62 -4.39
N GLU A 5 6.11 -4.90 -3.56
CA GLU A 5 6.13 -3.44 -3.49
C GLU A 5 6.31 -2.97 -2.05
N LEU A 6 7.38 -2.23 -1.78
CA LEU A 6 7.59 -1.54 -0.51
C LEU A 6 6.95 -0.16 -0.57
N TRP A 7 6.18 0.17 0.44
CA TRP A 7 5.59 1.49 0.64
C TRP A 7 6.30 2.17 1.81
N LEU A 8 6.88 3.35 1.58
CA LEU A 8 7.64 4.10 2.58
C LEU A 8 7.04 5.50 2.74
N TRP A 9 6.44 5.76 3.89
CA TRP A 9 5.83 7.05 4.21
C TRP A 9 6.89 8.10 4.53
N HIS A 10 6.72 9.33 4.04
CA HIS A 10 7.64 10.46 4.26
C HIS A 10 7.00 11.64 4.99
N SER A 11 5.79 12.04 4.60
CA SER A 11 5.09 13.19 5.20
C SER A 11 3.60 13.21 4.87
N GLY A 12 2.84 14.07 5.57
CA GLY A 12 1.41 14.29 5.31
C GLY A 12 0.49 13.54 6.26
N SER A 13 -0.71 13.20 5.79
CA SER A 13 -1.63 12.36 6.57
C SER A 13 -1.14 10.90 6.61
N PRO A 14 -1.48 10.14 7.67
CA PRO A 14 -1.31 8.69 7.66
C PRO A 14 -2.07 8.07 6.49
N LEU A 15 -1.58 6.93 6.00
CA LEU A 15 -2.13 6.21 4.87
C LEU A 15 -2.58 4.83 5.30
N THR A 16 -3.86 4.51 5.18
CA THR A 16 -4.29 3.11 5.21
C THR A 16 -3.81 2.43 3.92
N LEU A 17 -3.08 1.33 4.06
CA LEU A 17 -2.71 0.42 2.99
C LEU A 17 -3.43 -0.90 3.21
N VAL A 18 -4.17 -1.34 2.19
CA VAL A 18 -4.85 -2.64 2.18
C VAL A 18 -4.24 -3.50 1.08
N HIS A 19 -4.01 -4.78 1.37
CA HIS A 19 -3.70 -5.75 0.32
C HIS A 19 -4.35 -7.12 0.54
N ALA A 20 -4.87 -7.71 -0.52
CA ALA A 20 -5.75 -8.87 -0.47
C ALA A 20 -5.51 -9.87 -1.62
N ALA A 21 -6.01 -11.10 -1.48
CA ALA A 21 -5.86 -12.12 -2.53
C ALA A 21 -6.80 -11.86 -3.72
N GLN A 22 -7.94 -11.22 -3.46
CA GLN A 22 -8.95 -10.79 -4.44
C GLN A 22 -9.30 -9.31 -4.21
N PRO A 23 -9.84 -8.58 -5.22
CA PRO A 23 -10.07 -7.14 -5.14
C PRO A 23 -11.01 -6.71 -4.00
N ASP A 24 -12.06 -7.50 -3.72
CA ASP A 24 -13.13 -7.21 -2.77
C ASP A 24 -13.11 -8.13 -1.55
N ASP A 25 -11.93 -8.66 -1.24
CA ASP A 25 -11.72 -9.55 -0.11
C ASP A 25 -11.74 -8.75 1.20
N ALA A 26 -12.86 -8.89 1.93
CA ALA A 26 -13.11 -8.22 3.20
C ALA A 26 -12.11 -8.60 4.30
N ASP A 27 -11.42 -9.73 4.15
CA ASP A 27 -10.40 -10.23 5.06
C ASP A 27 -8.97 -9.80 4.63
N GLY A 28 -8.87 -8.79 3.76
CA GLY A 28 -7.61 -8.19 3.34
C GLY A 28 -6.75 -7.72 4.52
N VAL A 29 -5.43 -7.78 4.34
CA VAL A 29 -4.47 -7.29 5.34
C VAL A 29 -4.49 -5.76 5.30
N ARG A 30 -4.74 -5.14 6.45
CA ARG A 30 -4.78 -3.68 6.62
C ARG A 30 -3.66 -3.22 7.56
N GLY A 31 -2.96 -2.17 7.18
CA GLY A 31 -2.01 -1.45 8.02
C GLY A 31 -2.08 0.05 7.78
N VAL A 32 -1.64 0.85 8.77
CA VAL A 32 -1.57 2.31 8.65
C VAL A 32 -0.12 2.75 8.60
N LEU A 33 0.24 3.45 7.52
CA LEU A 33 1.56 4.05 7.35
C LEU A 33 1.58 5.47 7.88
N GLY A 34 2.53 5.77 8.75
CA GLY A 34 2.66 7.07 9.39
C GLY A 34 3.64 7.07 10.56
N PRO A 35 3.90 8.24 11.17
CA PRO A 35 4.96 8.40 12.16
C PRO A 35 4.56 7.99 13.58
N ASP A 36 3.26 7.81 13.86
CA ASP A 36 2.77 7.54 15.21
C ASP A 36 2.81 6.04 15.55
N HIS A 37 3.98 5.56 15.93
CA HIS A 37 4.20 4.18 16.37
C HIS A 37 3.36 3.81 17.61
N ALA A 38 3.06 4.76 18.49
CA ALA A 38 2.23 4.50 19.67
C ALA A 38 0.77 4.23 19.29
N ALA A 39 0.30 4.83 18.19
CA ALA A 39 -0.98 4.53 17.56
C ALA A 39 -0.96 3.28 16.65
N GLY A 40 0.14 2.51 16.64
CA GLY A 40 0.27 1.31 15.81
C GLY A 40 0.60 1.58 14.34
N GLN A 41 0.98 2.82 13.99
CA GLN A 41 1.42 3.14 12.64
C GLN A 41 2.85 2.62 12.41
N SER A 42 3.20 2.41 11.14
CA SER A 42 4.55 2.05 10.72
C SER A 42 5.04 3.01 9.64
N LEU A 43 6.34 3.31 9.62
CA LEU A 43 6.90 4.15 8.55
C LEU A 43 6.92 3.47 7.18
N TRP A 44 6.77 2.14 7.16
CA TRP A 44 6.81 1.37 5.93
C TRP A 44 6.00 0.07 6.04
N ALA A 45 5.65 -0.51 4.90
CA ALA A 45 5.10 -1.86 4.78
C ALA A 45 5.49 -2.48 3.44
N ALA A 46 5.35 -3.80 3.34
CA ALA A 46 5.50 -4.55 2.09
C ALA A 46 4.14 -5.08 1.64
N VAL A 47 3.87 -4.99 0.33
CA VAL A 47 2.80 -5.71 -0.34
C VAL A 47 3.45 -6.86 -1.13
N PRO A 48 3.17 -8.12 -0.76
CA PRO A 48 3.69 -9.26 -1.51
C PRO A 48 3.19 -9.30 -2.95
N ALA A 49 3.98 -9.86 -3.85
CA ALA A 49 3.61 -10.14 -5.22
C ALA A 49 2.28 -10.90 -5.32
N GLY A 50 1.51 -10.62 -6.37
CA GLY A 50 0.23 -11.26 -6.66
C GLY A 50 -0.96 -10.75 -5.84
N ARG A 51 -0.78 -9.75 -4.96
CA ARG A 51 -1.85 -9.16 -4.18
C ARG A 51 -2.52 -8.00 -4.91
N TRP A 52 -3.83 -7.87 -4.72
CA TRP A 52 -4.55 -6.61 -4.96
C TRP A 52 -4.20 -5.64 -3.85
N GLN A 53 -4.11 -4.35 -4.17
CA GLN A 53 -3.74 -3.33 -3.20
C GLN A 53 -4.49 -2.03 -3.45
N SER A 54 -4.81 -1.33 -2.37
CA SER A 54 -5.40 0.01 -2.38
C SER A 54 -4.84 0.84 -1.23
N ALA A 55 -4.84 2.15 -1.41
CA ALA A 55 -4.27 3.09 -0.46
C ALA A 55 -5.17 4.32 -0.33
N GLU A 56 -5.40 4.76 0.91
CA GLU A 56 -6.24 5.92 1.22
C GLU A 56 -5.61 6.75 2.35
N ALA A 57 -5.50 8.06 2.15
CA ALA A 57 -5.04 8.97 3.19
C ALA A 57 -6.15 9.19 4.22
N GLU A 58 -5.84 9.05 5.52
CA GLU A 58 -6.83 9.14 6.61
C GLU A 58 -7.08 10.57 7.11
N GLY A 59 -6.62 11.58 6.38
CA GLY A 59 -6.70 12.97 6.82
C GLY A 59 -6.74 13.99 5.69
N PRO A 60 -6.78 15.28 6.04
CA PRO A 60 -7.02 16.35 5.07
C PRO A 60 -5.78 16.71 4.23
N LEU A 61 -4.61 16.17 4.57
CA LEU A 61 -3.35 16.46 3.88
C LEU A 61 -3.01 15.32 2.92
N PRO A 62 -2.44 15.62 1.73
CA PRO A 62 -1.85 14.59 0.89
C PRO A 62 -0.77 13.81 1.65
N ALA A 63 -0.72 12.49 1.46
CA ALA A 63 0.38 11.65 1.93
C ALA A 63 1.47 11.57 0.86
N LEU A 64 2.72 11.84 1.24
CA LEU A 64 3.89 11.67 0.38
C LEU A 64 4.61 10.38 0.75
N LEU A 65 4.89 9.56 -0.25
CA LEU A 65 5.51 8.25 -0.06
C LEU A 65 6.46 7.92 -1.22
N THR A 66 7.36 6.98 -0.97
CA THR A 66 8.07 6.25 -2.02
C THR A 66 7.49 4.85 -2.12
N CYS A 67 7.28 4.38 -3.35
CA CYS A 67 7.03 2.98 -3.62
C CYS A 67 8.24 2.37 -4.36
N VAL A 68 8.72 1.21 -3.88
CA VAL A 68 9.82 0.47 -4.51
C VAL A 68 9.31 -0.89 -4.94
N VAL A 69 9.34 -1.16 -6.25
CA VAL A 69 8.88 -2.42 -6.83
C VAL A 69 10.08 -3.29 -7.20
N ALA A 70 10.09 -4.54 -6.71
CA ALA A 70 11.16 -5.50 -6.96
C ALA A 70 10.61 -6.92 -7.19
N PRO A 71 10.94 -7.60 -8.32
CA PRO A 71 11.67 -7.09 -9.50
C PRO A 71 11.01 -5.86 -10.15
N GLY A 72 11.76 -5.13 -10.98
CA GLY A 72 11.32 -3.84 -11.52
C GLY A 72 9.94 -3.88 -12.19
N PHE A 73 9.17 -2.81 -12.03
CA PHE A 73 7.82 -2.70 -12.57
C PHE A 73 7.78 -2.88 -14.09
N THR A 74 6.78 -3.64 -14.57
CA THR A 74 6.45 -3.79 -15.99
C THR A 74 4.95 -3.56 -16.19
N TRP A 75 4.58 -2.98 -17.33
CA TRP A 75 3.18 -2.83 -17.69
C TRP A 75 2.50 -4.17 -18.02
N SER A 76 3.25 -5.18 -18.45
CA SER A 76 2.71 -6.50 -18.79
C SER A 76 2.09 -7.20 -17.58
N ASP A 77 2.58 -6.89 -16.38
CA ASP A 77 2.21 -7.58 -15.14
C ASP A 77 1.33 -6.70 -14.24
N PHE A 78 0.96 -5.51 -14.73
CA PHE A 78 0.05 -4.59 -14.07
C PHE A 78 -1.40 -4.89 -14.46
N THR A 79 -2.29 -4.91 -13.47
CA THR A 79 -3.73 -5.03 -13.69
C THR A 79 -4.43 -4.05 -12.77
N LEU A 80 -5.38 -3.30 -13.32
CA LEU A 80 -6.24 -2.40 -12.57
C LEU A 80 -7.65 -3.01 -12.51
N HIS A 81 -8.17 -3.18 -11.30
CA HIS A 81 -9.54 -3.60 -11.10
C HIS A 81 -10.49 -2.48 -11.57
N ARG A 82 -11.45 -2.83 -12.41
CA ARG A 82 -12.56 -1.96 -12.80
C ARG A 82 -13.78 -2.60 -12.15
N GLY A 83 -14.29 -1.96 -11.09
CA GLY A 83 -15.47 -2.42 -10.37
C GLY A 83 -16.71 -2.56 -11.26
#